data_AF-A0A7V8XX30-F1
#
_entry.id   AF-A0A7V8XX30-F1
#
_cell.length_a   1.000
_cell.length_b   1.000
_cell.length_c   1.000
_cell.angle_alpha   90.00
_cell.angle_beta   90.00
_cell.angle_gamma   90.00
#
_symmetry.space_group_name_H-M   'P 1'
#
loop_
_entity.id
_entity.type
_entity.pdbx_description
1 polymer ?
#
loop_
_entity_poly.entity_id
_entity_poly.type
_entity_poly.pdbx_seq_one_letter_code
_entity_poly.pdbx_strand_id
1 'polypeptide(L)' 'MADPTLVNAIISNPAGWYFNVHSTLNPTGAVRGQLVRQ' A
#
# COMPACT_ATOMS: atom_id res chain seq x y z
N MET A 1 6.57 7.50 12.95
CA MET A 1 5.47 6.50 12.99
C MET A 1 4.40 6.95 12.01
N ALA A 2 3.74 6.02 11.30
CA ALA A 2 2.64 6.38 10.41
C ALA A 2 1.51 7.04 11.20
N ASP A 3 0.82 8.00 10.59
CA ASP A 3 -0.34 8.65 11.19
C ASP A 3 -1.44 7.60 11.44
N PRO A 4 -1.90 7.41 12.69
CA PRO A 4 -2.95 6.43 13.00
C PRO A 4 -4.25 6.65 12.20
N THR A 5 -4.57 7.90 11.86
CA THR A 5 -5.76 8.23 11.07
C THR A 5 -5.64 7.73 9.64
N LEU A 6 -4.45 7.87 9.03
CA LEU A 6 -4.14 7.35 7.71
C LEU A 6 -4.18 5.82 7.68
N VAL A 7 -3.60 5.18 8.69
CA VAL A 7 -3.64 3.71 8.81
C VAL A 7 -5.09 3.21 8.85
N ASN A 8 -5.94 3.86 9.65
CA ASN A 8 -7.36 3.52 9.71
C ASN A 8 -8.09 3.78 8.39
N ALA A 9 -7.74 4.83 7.64
CA ALA A 9 -8.32 5.11 6.32
C ALA A 9 -7.94 4.06 5.26
N ILE A 10 -6.71 3.56 5.29
CA ILE A 10 -6.25 2.46 4.42
C ILE A 10 -6.99 1.18 4.77
N ILE A 11 -7.09 0.87 6.06
CA ILE A 11 -7.80 -0.32 6.53
C ILE A 11 -9.28 -0.23 6.20
N SER A 12 -9.96 0.90 6.40
CA SER A 12 -11.41 1.03 6.22
C SER A 12 -11.84 0.88 4.76
N ASN A 13 -11.09 1.46 3.82
CA ASN A 13 -11.37 1.42 2.38
C ASN A 13 -10.13 1.04 1.55
N PRO A 14 -9.64 -0.21 1.58
CA PRO A 14 -8.42 -0.61 0.87
C PRO A 14 -8.55 -0.46 -0.65
N ALA A 15 -9.74 -0.62 -1.22
CA ALA A 15 -9.98 -0.42 -2.65
C ALA A 15 -9.74 1.03 -3.12
N GLY A 16 -9.59 1.99 -2.21
CA GLY A 16 -9.18 3.37 -2.52
C GLY A 16 -7.65 3.56 -2.62
N TRP A 17 -6.83 2.53 -2.35
CA TRP A 17 -5.39 2.67 -2.18
C TRP A 17 -4.60 1.66 -3.01
N TYR A 18 -3.58 2.16 -3.71
CA TYR A 18 -2.64 1.37 -4.48
C TYR A 18 -1.32 1.22 -3.73
N PHE A 19 -0.67 0.06 -3.85
CA PHE A 19 0.65 -0.17 -3.30
C PHE A 19 1.68 -0.47 -4.39
N ASN A 20 2.91 0.00 -4.18
CA ASN A 20 4.07 -0.36 -4.96
C ASN A 20 5.27 -0.53 -4.02
N VAL A 21 5.84 -1.73 -3.97
CA VAL A 21 7.01 -2.06 -3.17
C VAL A 21 8.24 -2.03 -4.07
N HIS A 22 9.27 -1.33 -3.65
CA HIS A 22 10.54 -1.22 -4.36
C HIS A 22 11.65 -1.96 -3.59
N SER A 23 12.67 -2.42 -4.30
CA SER A 23 13.89 -2.97 -3.70
C SER A 23 15.12 -2.49 -4.46
N THR A 24 16.31 -2.72 -3.92
CA THR A 24 17.58 -2.40 -4.59
C THR A 24 17.73 -3.14 -5.91
N LEU A 25 17.27 -4.40 -5.97
CA LEU A 25 17.28 -5.23 -7.18
C LEU A 25 16.21 -4.82 -8.18
N ASN A 26 15.08 -4.26 -7.72
CA ASN A 26 13.96 -3.85 -8.55
C ASN A 26 13.53 -2.40 -8.21
N PRO A 27 14.32 -1.40 -8.62
CA PRO A 27 14.09 0.00 -8.24
C PRO A 27 12.84 0.60 -8.90
N THR A 28 12.34 0.01 -9.99
CA THR A 28 11.11 0.43 -10.66
C THR A 28 9.83 -0.22 -10.10
N GLY A 29 9.97 -1.21 -9.21
CA GLY A 29 8.87 -1.91 -8.55
C GLY A 29 9.07 -3.42 -8.53
N ALA A 30 9.14 -3.99 -7.33
CA ALA A 30 9.23 -5.43 -7.08
C ALA A 30 7.84 -6.09 -7.04
N VAL A 31 6.85 -5.46 -6.39
CA VAL A 31 5.46 -5.94 -6.29
C VAL A 31 4.52 -4.75 -6.28
N ARG A 32 3.40 -4.84 -7.02
CA ARG A 32 2.43 -3.76 -7.11
C ARG A 32 1.00 -4.27 -7.24
N GLY A 33 0.03 -3.48 -6.81
CA GLY A 33 -1.37 -3.82 -6.97
C GLY A 33 -2.34 -2.89 -6.25
N GLN A 34 -3.62 -3.09 -6.55
CA GLN A 34 -4.71 -2.49 -5.80
C GLN A 34 -4.89 -3.23 -4.47
N LEU A 35 -5.03 -2.51 -3.35
CA LEU A 35 -5.34 -3.17 -2.08
C LEU A 35 -6.79 -3.68 -2.10
N VAL A 36 -6.99 -4.86 -1.53
CA VAL A 36 -8.29 -5.51 -1.37
C VAL A 36 -8.44 -5.97 0.08
N ARG A 37 -9.68 -5.95 0.58
CA ARG A 37 -10.00 -6.59 1.84
C ARG A 37 -10.16 -8.09 1.57
N GLN A 38 -9.42 -8.92 2.30
CA GLN A 38 -9.62 -10.38 2.33
C GLN A 38 -10.66 -10.72 3.39
#